data_AF-A0A260ZXT9-F1
#
_entry.id   AF-A0A260ZXT9-F1
#
_cell.length_a   1.000
_cell.length_b   1.000
_cell.length_c   1.000
_cell.angle_alpha   90.00
_cell.angle_beta   90.00
_cell.angle_gamma   90.00
#
_symmetry.space_group_name_H-M   'P 1'
#
loop_
_entity.id
_entity.type
_entity.pdbx_description
1 polymer ?
#
loop_
_entity_poly.entity_id
_entity_poly.type
_entity_poly.pdbx_seq_one_letter_code
_entity_poly.pdbx_strand_id
1 'polypeptide(L)'
;MPSTPSNSEVTNSKAEVNLTQALPVQFFLEKIIKLAIEIAPEITGTQLAGLLELKNDAIAACARSNTLYHASDSNGLLQVHFAHLATKLEMMTKNMLNAEKGHHDLVSYYKETIAQLQKEKEKLQREIEISNMLDDLEKELAAKKI
;
A
#
# COMPACT_ATOMS: atom_id res chain seq x y z
N MET A 1 3.54 -31.06 -48.68
CA MET A 1 3.65 -30.00 -47.67
C MET A 1 4.80 -29.09 -48.06
N PRO A 2 4.55 -27.82 -48.40
CA PRO A 2 5.59 -26.79 -48.44
C PRO A 2 5.36 -25.75 -47.33
N SER A 3 6.43 -25.45 -46.59
CA SER A 3 6.47 -24.48 -45.52
C SER A 3 6.55 -23.05 -46.08
N THR A 4 5.61 -22.19 -45.68
CA THR A 4 5.67 -20.74 -45.95
C THR A 4 6.40 -20.05 -44.80
N PRO A 5 7.30 -19.06 -45.04
CA PRO A 5 7.96 -18.34 -43.97
C PRO A 5 7.00 -17.33 -43.31
N SER A 6 7.09 -17.26 -41.99
CA SER A 6 6.39 -16.29 -41.14
C SER A 6 6.99 -14.90 -41.36
N ASN A 7 6.19 -13.95 -41.84
CA ASN A 7 6.55 -12.53 -41.84
C ASN A 7 6.40 -12.00 -40.41
N SER A 8 7.51 -11.77 -39.73
CA SER A 8 7.54 -10.89 -38.55
C SER A 8 7.18 -9.47 -38.99
N GLU A 9 5.98 -9.02 -38.62
CA GLU A 9 5.64 -7.61 -38.56
C GLU A 9 6.58 -6.91 -37.57
N VAL A 10 7.55 -6.17 -38.11
CA VAL A 10 8.26 -5.14 -37.36
C VAL A 10 7.27 -4.00 -37.14
N THR A 11 6.58 -4.01 -36.01
CA THR A 11 5.79 -2.87 -35.56
C THR A 11 6.75 -1.74 -35.22
N ASN A 12 7.01 -0.86 -36.18
CA ASN A 12 7.65 0.42 -35.96
C ASN A 12 6.69 1.28 -35.13
N SER A 13 6.76 1.15 -33.81
CA SER A 13 6.09 2.05 -32.87
C SER A 13 6.74 3.42 -32.95
N LYS A 14 6.32 4.22 -33.94
CA LYS A 14 6.60 5.65 -33.98
C LYS A 14 5.90 6.26 -32.77
N ALA A 15 6.68 6.59 -31.74
CA ALA A 15 6.16 7.22 -30.54
C ALA A 15 5.36 8.47 -30.95
N GLU A 16 4.06 8.46 -30.70
CA GLU A 16 3.19 9.61 -30.88
C GLU A 16 3.64 10.67 -29.87
N VAL A 17 4.51 11.57 -30.32
CA VAL A 17 4.92 12.72 -29.53
C VAL A 17 3.70 13.60 -29.36
N ASN A 18 3.23 13.76 -28.12
CA ASN A 18 2.08 14.60 -27.80
C ASN A 18 2.44 16.07 -28.09
N LEU A 19 2.09 16.55 -29.30
CA LEU A 19 2.48 17.85 -29.85
C LEU A 19 2.11 19.03 -28.95
N THR A 20 1.11 18.87 -28.09
CA THR A 20 0.60 19.91 -27.19
C THR A 20 1.65 20.38 -26.16
N GLN A 21 2.64 19.54 -25.83
CA GLN A 21 3.69 19.88 -24.85
C GLN A 21 4.93 20.54 -25.46
N ALA A 22 5.06 20.57 -26.80
CA ALA A 22 6.22 21.14 -27.50
C ALA A 22 5.94 22.49 -28.20
N LEU A 23 4.72 23.03 -28.03
CA LEU A 23 4.23 24.24 -28.71
C LEU A 23 5.17 25.45 -28.62
N PRO A 24 5.78 25.80 -27.46
CA PRO A 24 6.68 26.95 -27.38
C PRO A 24 7.96 26.75 -28.19
N VAL A 25 8.53 25.54 -28.14
CA VAL A 25 9.81 25.20 -28.80
C VAL A 25 9.61 25.13 -30.31
N GLN A 26 8.51 24.54 -30.77
CA GLN A 26 8.14 24.54 -32.18
C GLN A 26 8.00 25.96 -32.74
N PHE A 27 7.33 26.85 -32.01
CA PHE A 27 7.14 28.24 -32.43
C PHE A 27 8.46 29.01 -32.59
N PHE A 28 9.40 28.87 -31.64
CA PHE A 28 10.71 29.53 -31.74
C PHE A 28 11.60 28.92 -32.83
N LEU A 29 11.61 27.60 -32.98
CA LEU A 29 12.40 26.93 -34.02
C LEU A 29 11.91 27.29 -35.43
N GLU A 30 10.60 27.44 -35.63
CA GLU A 30 10.06 27.91 -36.91
C GLU A 30 10.47 29.34 -37.24
N LYS A 31 10.57 30.23 -36.24
CA LYS A 31 11.10 31.58 -36.43
C LYS A 31 12.60 31.57 -36.77
N ILE A 32 13.38 30.72 -36.11
CA ILE A 32 14.82 30.58 -36.37
C ILE A 32 15.06 30.07 -37.78
N ILE A 33 14.27 29.09 -38.26
CA ILE A 33 14.37 28.59 -39.62
C ILE A 33 14.05 29.69 -40.64
N LYS A 34 12.97 30.44 -40.44
CA LYS A 34 12.62 31.57 -41.32
C LYS A 34 13.72 32.61 -41.38
N LEU A 35 14.25 33.00 -40.22
CA LEU A 35 15.35 33.95 -40.13
C LEU A 35 16.63 33.42 -40.79
N ALA A 36 16.93 32.13 -40.65
CA ALA A 36 18.09 31.50 -41.29
C ALA A 36 17.99 31.52 -42.83
N ILE A 37 16.78 31.29 -43.37
CA ILE A 37 16.51 31.38 -44.82
C ILE A 37 16.62 32.84 -45.30
N GLU A 38 16.15 33.81 -44.51
CA GLU A 38 16.21 35.24 -44.85
C GLU A 38 17.65 35.79 -44.90
N ILE A 39 18.52 35.34 -44.00
CA ILE A 39 19.91 35.85 -43.90
C ILE A 39 20.86 35.10 -44.84
N ALA A 40 20.56 33.83 -45.16
CA ALA A 40 21.37 32.99 -46.04
C ALA A 40 20.55 32.47 -47.23
N PRO A 41 20.28 33.31 -48.25
CA PRO A 41 19.48 32.92 -49.41
C PRO A 41 20.12 31.82 -50.28
N GLU A 42 21.44 31.59 -50.14
CA GLU A 42 22.18 30.54 -50.82
C GLU A 42 22.23 29.20 -50.03
N ILE A 43 21.42 29.07 -48.98
CA ILE A 43 21.36 27.83 -48.21
C ILE A 43 21.05 26.65 -49.13
N THR A 44 21.95 25.66 -49.13
CA THR A 44 21.79 24.46 -49.96
C THR A 44 20.65 23.61 -49.41
N GLY A 45 20.01 22.81 -50.27
CA GLY A 45 18.94 21.90 -49.85
C GLY A 45 19.37 20.96 -48.72
N THR A 46 20.64 20.55 -48.70
CA THR A 46 21.22 19.70 -47.63
C THR A 46 21.33 20.43 -46.28
N GLN A 47 21.71 21.71 -46.28
CA GLN A 47 21.78 22.51 -45.06
C GLN A 47 20.39 22.81 -44.49
N LEU A 48 19.40 23.07 -45.36
CA LEU A 48 18.01 23.23 -44.95
C LEU A 48 17.44 21.93 -44.39
N ALA A 49 17.75 20.78 -44.99
CA ALA A 49 17.35 19.47 -44.48
C ALA A 49 17.92 19.19 -43.08
N GLY A 50 19.20 19.47 -42.85
CA GLY A 50 19.81 19.31 -41.52
C GLY A 50 19.20 20.23 -40.46
N LEU A 51 18.81 21.45 -40.83
CA LEU A 51 18.15 22.38 -39.92
C LEU A 51 16.73 21.92 -39.55
N LEU A 52 16.00 21.34 -40.51
CA LEU A 52 14.68 20.76 -40.26
C LEU A 52 14.76 19.50 -39.39
N GLU A 53 15.79 18.67 -39.58
CA GLU A 53 16.07 17.52 -38.74
C GLU A 53 16.37 17.94 -37.30
N LEU A 54 17.26 18.93 -37.11
CA LEU A 54 17.57 19.48 -35.79
C LEU A 54 16.33 20.05 -35.08
N LYS A 55 15.43 20.71 -35.83
CA LYS A 55 14.14 21.17 -35.29
C LYS A 55 13.32 19.99 -34.76
N ASN A 56 13.21 18.92 -35.53
CA ASN A 56 12.42 17.76 -35.15
C ASN A 56 13.02 17.04 -33.93
N ASP A 57 14.34 16.94 -33.85
CA ASP A 57 15.04 16.35 -32.72
C ASP A 57 14.86 17.17 -31.44
N ALA A 58 14.93 18.50 -31.54
CA ALA A 58 14.70 19.41 -30.42
C ALA A 58 13.26 19.30 -29.88
N ILE A 59 12.25 19.24 -30.78
CA ILE A 59 10.86 19.00 -30.41
C ILE A 59 10.69 17.66 -29.68
N ALA A 60 11.30 16.59 -30.21
CA ALA A 60 11.24 15.26 -29.61
C ALA A 60 11.94 15.22 -28.23
N ALA A 61 13.08 15.89 -28.08
CA ALA A 61 13.79 15.98 -26.80
C ALA A 61 12.97 16.73 -25.73
N CYS A 62 12.33 17.84 -26.10
CA CYS A 62 11.48 18.60 -25.18
C CYS A 62 10.25 17.81 -24.73
N ALA A 63 9.57 17.10 -25.63
CA ALA A 63 8.43 16.27 -25.26
C ALA A 63 8.82 15.12 -24.32
N ARG A 64 9.98 14.48 -24.55
CA ARG A 64 10.52 13.45 -23.66
C ARG A 64 10.87 14.01 -22.28
N SER A 65 11.48 15.19 -22.22
CA SER A 65 11.82 15.87 -20.97
C SER A 65 10.59 16.17 -20.13
N ASN A 66 9.51 16.70 -20.74
CA ASN A 66 8.26 17.00 -20.04
C ASN A 66 7.58 15.72 -19.56
N THR A 67 7.59 14.66 -20.36
CA THR A 67 7.05 13.36 -19.96
C THR A 67 7.77 12.81 -18.72
N LEU A 68 9.10 12.90 -18.71
CA LEU A 68 9.93 12.46 -17.58
C LEU A 68 9.67 13.29 -16.31
N TYR A 69 9.51 14.60 -16.46
CA TYR A 69 9.18 15.51 -15.34
C TYR A 69 7.85 15.12 -14.69
N HIS A 70 6.79 14.92 -15.49
CA HIS A 70 5.49 14.51 -14.98
C HIS A 70 5.50 13.10 -14.37
N ALA A 71 6.28 12.17 -14.94
CA ALA A 71 6.47 10.85 -14.36
C ALA A 71 7.19 10.95 -13.00
N SER A 72 8.17 11.84 -12.86
CA SER A 72 8.89 12.09 -11.60
C SER A 72 7.97 12.65 -10.52
N ASP A 73 7.14 13.64 -10.84
CA ASP A 73 6.16 14.21 -9.91
C ASP A 73 5.13 13.16 -9.45
N SER A 74 4.64 12.33 -10.38
CA SER A 74 3.73 11.23 -10.07
C SER A 74 4.38 10.20 -9.15
N ASN A 75 5.66 9.90 -9.36
CA ASN A 75 6.41 8.96 -8.53
C ASN A 75 6.62 9.50 -7.10
N GLY A 76 6.84 10.81 -6.95
CA GLY A 76 6.90 11.47 -5.64
C GLY A 76 5.60 11.37 -4.86
N LEU A 77 4.45 11.61 -5.51
CA LEU A 77 3.12 11.46 -4.90
C LEU A 77 2.84 10.00 -4.48
N LEU A 78 3.21 9.03 -5.32
CA LEU A 78 3.09 7.61 -5.00
C LEU A 78 3.93 7.24 -3.77
N GLN A 79 5.16 7.73 -3.67
CA GLN A 79 6.04 7.47 -2.55
C GLN A 79 5.46 7.98 -1.22
N VAL A 80 4.91 9.21 -1.21
CA VAL A 80 4.23 9.78 -0.03
C VAL A 80 3.00 8.95 0.35
N HIS A 81 2.21 8.53 -0.63
CA HIS A 81 1.03 7.69 -0.38
C HIS A 81 1.41 6.33 0.22
N PHE A 82 2.43 5.66 -0.31
CA PHE A 82 2.92 4.39 0.23
C PHE A 82 3.51 4.53 1.63
N ALA A 83 4.27 5.60 1.90
CA ALA A 83 4.79 5.87 3.23
C ALA A 83 3.65 6.08 4.25
N HIS A 84 2.61 6.86 3.89
CA HIS A 84 1.45 7.05 4.75
C HIS A 84 0.70 5.74 5.03
N LEU A 85 0.51 4.90 3.99
CA LEU A 85 -0.15 3.60 4.14
C LEU A 85 0.63 2.65 5.06
N ALA A 86 1.95 2.61 4.92
CA ALA A 86 2.82 1.80 5.78
C ALA A 86 2.68 2.20 7.26
N THR A 87 2.77 3.50 7.56
CA THR A 87 2.59 4.02 8.93
C THR A 87 1.21 3.69 9.50
N LYS A 88 0.16 3.78 8.69
CA LYS A 88 -1.21 3.44 9.12
C LYS A 88 -1.35 1.96 9.48
N LEU A 89 -0.78 1.08 8.66
CA LEU A 89 -0.78 -0.36 8.92
C LEU A 89 0.00 -0.71 10.19
N GLU A 90 1.18 -0.12 10.38
CA GLU A 90 1.99 -0.32 11.59
C GLU A 90 1.21 0.06 12.87
N MET A 91 0.54 1.21 12.87
CA MET A 91 -0.31 1.64 14.00
C MET A 91 -1.47 0.67 14.25
N MET A 92 -2.15 0.20 13.20
CA MET A 92 -3.23 -0.79 13.34
C MET A 92 -2.72 -2.09 13.95
N THR A 93 -1.58 -2.62 13.48
CA THR A 93 -0.97 -3.83 14.03
C THR A 93 -0.60 -3.66 15.51
N LYS A 94 0.00 -2.53 15.88
CA LYS A 94 0.33 -2.24 17.29
C LYS A 94 -0.91 -2.17 18.17
N ASN A 95 -1.99 -1.55 17.68
CA ASN A 95 -3.25 -1.47 18.42
C ASN A 95 -3.91 -2.85 18.59
N MET A 96 -3.89 -3.69 17.55
CA MET A 96 -4.39 -5.07 17.64
C MET A 96 -3.60 -5.89 18.67
N LEU A 97 -2.26 -5.83 18.63
CA LEU A 97 -1.41 -6.55 19.57
C LEU A 97 -1.67 -6.12 21.03
N ASN A 98 -1.86 -4.82 21.26
CA ASN A 98 -2.21 -4.31 22.59
C ASN A 98 -3.59 -4.79 23.04
N ALA A 99 -4.58 -4.83 22.14
CA ALA A 99 -5.91 -5.33 22.44
C ALA A 99 -5.88 -6.84 22.77
N GLU A 100 -5.16 -7.64 21.99
CA GLU A 100 -4.94 -9.07 22.26
C GLU A 100 -4.30 -9.30 23.62
N LYS A 101 -3.28 -8.50 23.98
CA LYS A 101 -2.67 -8.55 25.30
C LYS A 101 -3.68 -8.24 26.42
N GLY A 102 -4.48 -7.18 26.27
CA GLY A 102 -5.53 -6.83 27.22
C GLY A 102 -6.58 -7.95 27.38
N HIS A 103 -6.95 -8.61 26.29
CA HIS A 103 -7.83 -9.78 26.33
C HIS A 103 -7.18 -10.97 27.06
N HIS A 104 -5.89 -11.22 26.84
CA HIS A 104 -5.17 -12.30 27.50
C HIS A 104 -5.10 -12.10 29.03
N ASP A 105 -4.80 -10.88 29.47
CA ASP A 105 -4.75 -10.54 30.90
C ASP A 105 -6.13 -10.71 31.56
N LEU A 106 -7.19 -10.26 30.88
CA LEU A 106 -8.57 -10.40 31.36
C LEU A 106 -9.00 -11.88 31.46
N VAL A 107 -8.67 -12.70 30.46
CA VAL A 107 -8.95 -14.15 30.48
C VAL A 107 -8.21 -14.82 31.63
N SER A 108 -6.96 -14.44 31.88
CA SER A 108 -6.17 -14.99 32.99
C SER A 108 -6.78 -14.64 34.34
N TYR A 109 -7.19 -13.38 34.53
CA TYR A 109 -7.90 -12.94 35.74
C TYR A 109 -9.20 -13.73 35.99
N TYR A 110 -10.02 -13.93 34.95
CA TYR A 110 -11.26 -14.70 35.11
C TYR A 110 -10.99 -16.18 35.40
N LYS A 111 -9.95 -16.78 34.82
CA LYS A 111 -9.56 -18.17 35.14
C LYS A 111 -9.17 -18.32 36.60
N GLU A 112 -8.35 -17.41 37.13
CA GLU A 112 -7.96 -17.42 38.55
C GLU A 112 -9.17 -17.23 39.46
N THR A 113 -10.06 -16.30 39.11
CA THR A 113 -11.29 -16.03 39.87
C THR A 113 -12.22 -17.25 39.90
N ILE A 114 -12.40 -17.94 38.76
CA ILE A 114 -13.21 -19.16 38.67
C ILE A 114 -12.60 -20.27 39.55
N ALA A 115 -11.28 -20.45 39.53
CA ALA A 115 -10.61 -21.45 40.36
C ALA A 115 -10.78 -21.18 41.86
N GLN A 116 -10.72 -19.90 42.28
CA GLN A 116 -10.96 -19.52 43.67
C GLN A 116 -12.40 -19.81 44.11
N LEU A 117 -13.39 -19.43 43.29
CA LEU A 117 -14.80 -19.69 43.58
C LEU A 117 -15.13 -21.19 43.65
N GLN A 118 -14.50 -22.01 42.79
CA GLN A 118 -14.64 -23.46 42.86
C GLN A 118 -14.11 -24.03 44.18
N LYS A 119 -12.93 -23.57 44.62
CA LYS A 119 -12.34 -23.98 45.90
C LYS A 119 -13.20 -23.56 47.10
N GLU A 120 -13.77 -22.37 47.07
CA GLU A 120 -14.67 -21.88 48.12
C GLU A 120 -15.97 -22.68 48.16
N LYS A 121 -16.56 -22.97 46.99
CA LYS A 121 -17.73 -23.84 46.89
C LYS A 121 -17.48 -25.22 47.49
N GLU A 122 -16.34 -25.86 47.20
CA GLU A 122 -15.96 -27.15 47.78
C GLU A 122 -15.76 -27.10 49.29
N LYS A 123 -15.30 -25.95 49.81
CA LYS A 123 -15.18 -25.74 51.26
C LYS A 123 -16.55 -25.64 51.91
N LEU A 124 -17.43 -24.79 51.38
CA LEU A 124 -18.80 -24.62 51.89
C LEU A 124 -19.60 -25.92 51.82
N GLN A 125 -19.44 -26.69 50.74
CA GLN A 125 -20.10 -27.98 50.59
C GLN A 125 -19.70 -28.95 51.72
N ARG A 126 -18.42 -28.99 52.09
CA ARG A 126 -17.93 -29.80 53.21
C ARG A 126 -18.44 -29.30 54.55
N GLU A 127 -18.51 -27.98 54.77
CA GLU A 127 -19.09 -27.41 55.99
C GLU A 127 -20.56 -27.78 56.15
N ILE A 128 -21.35 -27.75 55.07
CA ILE A 128 -22.75 -28.20 55.06
C ILE A 128 -22.86 -29.69 55.42
N GLU A 129 -22.01 -30.54 54.83
CA GLU A 129 -21.98 -31.98 55.12
C GLU A 129 -21.70 -32.24 56.61
N ILE A 130 -20.72 -31.54 57.19
CA ILE A 130 -20.39 -31.63 58.61
C ILE A 130 -21.56 -31.16 59.47
N SER A 131 -22.19 -30.05 59.13
CA SER A 131 -23.36 -29.54 59.86
C SER A 131 -24.49 -30.56 59.89
N ASN A 132 -24.79 -31.20 58.76
CA ASN A 132 -25.83 -32.23 58.69
C ASN A 132 -25.50 -33.45 59.56
N MET A 133 -24.24 -33.92 59.54
CA MET A 133 -23.80 -35.02 60.40
C MET A 133 -23.93 -34.69 61.90
N LEU A 134 -23.63 -33.43 62.28
CA LEU A 134 -23.76 -32.98 63.67
C LEU A 134 -25.24 -32.95 64.11
N ASP A 135 -26.14 -32.46 63.25
CA ASP A 135 -27.59 -32.45 63.53
C ASP A 135 -28.14 -33.87 63.71
N ASP A 136 -27.69 -34.82 62.88
CA ASP A 136 -28.12 -36.22 62.99
C ASP A 136 -27.59 -36.89 64.26
N LEU A 137 -26.34 -36.63 64.62
CA LEU A 137 -25.77 -37.07 65.90
C LEU A 137 -26.54 -36.51 67.10
N GLU A 138 -26.91 -35.23 67.07
CA GLU A 138 -27.68 -34.60 68.15
C GLU A 138 -29.06 -35.25 68.31
N LYS A 139 -29.75 -35.56 67.20
CA LYS A 139 -31.02 -36.30 67.22
C LYS A 139 -30.88 -37.71 67.79
N GLU A 140 -29.86 -38.47 67.39
CA GLU A 140 -29.61 -39.81 67.93
C GLU A 140 -29.32 -39.78 69.44
N LEU A 141 -28.53 -38.81 69.89
CA LEU A 141 -28.18 -38.63 71.30
C LEU A 141 -29.42 -38.27 72.14
N ALA A 142 -30.28 -37.41 71.62
CA ALA A 142 -31.56 -37.07 72.24
C ALA A 142 -32.48 -38.30 72.33
N ALA A 143 -32.54 -39.13 71.28
CA ALA A 143 -33.36 -40.34 71.25
C ALA A 143 -32.89 -41.42 72.25
N LYS A 144 -31.59 -41.48 72.57
CA LYS A 144 -31.01 -42.42 73.55
C LYS A 144 -31.12 -41.98 75.01
N LYS A 145 -31.56 -40.76 75.29
CA LYS A 145 -31.60 -40.18 76.65
C LYS A 145 -32.87 -40.55 77.44
N ILE A 146 -33.50 -41.67 77.11
CA ILE A 146 -34.67 -42.26 77.78
C ILE A 146 -34.23 -43.52 78.54
#